data_AF-A0A9E1UWE2-F1
#
_entry.id   AF-A0A9E1UWE2-F1
#
_cell.length_a   1.000
_cell.length_b   1.000
_cell.length_c   1.000
_cell.angle_alpha   90.00
_cell.angle_beta   90.00
_cell.angle_gamma   90.00
#
_symmetry.space_group_name_H-M   'P 1'
#
loop_
_entity.id
_entity.type
_entity.pdbx_description
1 polymer ?
#
loop_
_entity_poly.entity_id
_entity_poly.type
_entity_poly.pdbx_seq_one_letter_code
_entity_poly.pdbx_strand_id
1 'polypeptide(L)'
;MTPRIPTGLRLLAALLAMVLPSVGTAAAPLVTPDGLGGRLVVERPADLDRVALGGVALPGVSVQTRLRPVAGDQATDMTRLSIAGSWRVVDDRLVLAGVVTATGTSDCIADLVIRATGVTIPTGTMNEEPLLLPKRLLSKLPVVSLRTGGDDCLALGVPPDALAEFRFVQDETGAELHFPLGFTAAGPEGLRMKAPFRCVLYRTDPAWHFRSALARYYASFPEPFRVFPTPVGGWFFAAPTSALPNPQHFYFHEGGPTGHGLDELRGLGTYPYRESSSLTIHLPGTKQPRDYAEAMAQLREMEKESETIAAEWPAMREYVFDSTIAHGGKRSIRAENAEAGGWAGAKQTIV
;
A
#
# COMPACT_ATOMS: atom_id res chain seq x y z
N MET A 1 66.46 2.36 20.13
CA MET A 1 67.33 2.87 19.05
C MET A 1 66.95 2.14 17.78
N THR A 2 66.15 2.79 16.94
CA THR A 2 65.60 2.27 15.69
C THR A 2 66.48 2.77 14.53
N PRO A 3 67.02 1.89 13.66
CA PRO A 3 67.70 2.37 12.45
C PRO A 3 66.70 2.52 11.31
N ARG A 4 66.79 3.68 10.63
CA ARG A 4 66.09 4.00 9.38
C ARG A 4 66.68 3.18 8.23
N ILE A 5 65.81 2.65 7.36
CA ILE A 5 66.22 2.08 6.06
C ILE A 5 66.01 3.14 4.97
N PRO A 6 66.96 3.31 4.02
CA PRO A 6 66.95 4.42 3.07
C PRO A 6 66.09 4.14 1.83
N THR A 7 65.57 5.24 1.29
CA THR A 7 64.85 5.37 0.03
C THR A 7 65.76 5.03 -1.16
N GLY A 8 65.25 4.20 -2.07
CA GLY A 8 65.65 4.23 -3.47
C GLY A 8 66.66 3.17 -3.93
N LEU A 9 66.15 2.01 -4.34
CA LEU A 9 66.81 1.25 -5.40
C LEU A 9 65.79 0.40 -6.20
N ARG A 10 65.49 0.91 -7.42
CA ARG A 10 65.31 0.18 -8.69
C ARG A 10 64.13 -0.82 -8.74
N LEU A 11 63.00 -0.50 -9.38
CA LEU A 11 62.84 -0.28 -10.84
C LEU A 11 63.39 -1.45 -11.67
N LEU A 12 62.76 -2.63 -11.55
CA LEU A 12 62.68 -3.64 -12.61
C LEU A 12 61.62 -4.72 -12.27
N ALA A 13 60.36 -4.45 -12.59
CA ALA A 13 59.33 -5.49 -12.78
C ALA A 13 58.17 -4.86 -13.57
N ALA A 14 58.51 -4.35 -14.75
CA ALA A 14 57.54 -4.02 -15.77
C ALA A 14 57.18 -5.32 -16.52
N LEU A 15 55.91 -5.42 -16.93
CA LEU A 15 55.31 -6.40 -17.82
C LEU A 15 55.14 -7.83 -17.27
N LEU A 16 54.02 -8.07 -16.58
CA LEU A 16 53.10 -9.17 -16.92
C LEU A 16 51.73 -8.98 -16.20
N ALA A 17 51.05 -7.86 -16.46
CA ALA A 17 49.63 -7.77 -16.17
C ALA A 17 48.88 -8.33 -17.40
N MET A 18 48.68 -9.65 -17.39
CA MET A 18 47.72 -10.28 -18.30
C MET A 18 46.38 -9.57 -18.13
N VAL A 19 45.84 -9.08 -19.25
CA VAL A 19 44.44 -8.74 -19.40
C VAL A 19 43.65 -10.03 -19.15
N LEU A 20 43.28 -10.26 -17.90
CA LEU A 20 42.20 -11.18 -17.59
C LEU A 20 40.93 -10.47 -18.06
N PRO A 21 40.13 -11.04 -18.99
CA PRO A 21 38.78 -10.56 -19.16
C PRO A 21 38.11 -10.64 -17.78
N SER A 22 37.52 -9.54 -17.33
CA SER A 22 36.59 -9.55 -16.22
C SER A 22 35.47 -10.51 -16.59
N VAL A 23 35.60 -11.75 -16.13
CA VAL A 23 34.48 -12.69 -16.08
C VAL A 23 33.50 -12.01 -15.16
N GLY A 24 32.49 -11.35 -15.75
CA GLY A 24 31.39 -10.78 -15.01
C GLY A 24 30.81 -11.90 -14.16
N THR A 25 31.03 -11.83 -12.85
CA THR A 25 30.36 -12.69 -11.90
C THR A 25 28.88 -12.37 -12.02
N ALA A 26 28.16 -13.17 -12.83
CA ALA A 26 26.72 -13.12 -12.89
C ALA A 26 26.21 -13.30 -11.46
N ALA A 27 25.41 -12.34 -10.98
CA ALA A 27 24.76 -12.48 -9.68
C ALA A 27 24.01 -13.82 -9.66
N ALA A 28 24.15 -14.55 -8.54
CA ALA A 28 23.44 -15.81 -8.37
C ALA A 28 21.93 -15.56 -8.55
N PRO A 29 21.21 -16.43 -9.29
CA PRO A 29 19.77 -16.26 -9.46
C PRO A 29 19.07 -16.35 -8.11
N LEU A 30 18.09 -15.48 -7.90
CA LEU A 30 17.15 -15.62 -6.80
C LEU A 30 16.26 -16.81 -7.12
N VAL A 31 16.14 -17.78 -6.22
CA VAL A 31 15.29 -18.96 -6.39
C VAL A 31 14.55 -19.22 -5.08
N THR A 32 13.23 -19.24 -5.15
CA THR A 32 12.34 -19.61 -4.05
C THR A 32 12.23 -21.14 -3.92
N PRO A 33 11.81 -21.68 -2.77
CA PRO A 33 11.63 -23.12 -2.58
C PRO A 33 10.65 -23.77 -3.58
N ASP A 34 9.60 -23.06 -3.98
CA ASP A 34 8.63 -23.53 -4.97
C ASP A 34 9.09 -23.37 -6.42
N GLY A 35 10.34 -22.93 -6.64
CA GLY A 35 10.98 -22.86 -7.94
C GLY A 35 10.68 -21.60 -8.76
N LEU A 36 10.06 -20.56 -8.20
CA LEU A 36 10.11 -19.22 -8.81
C LEU A 36 11.55 -18.71 -8.78
N GLY A 37 12.07 -18.34 -9.95
CA GLY A 37 13.41 -17.78 -10.12
C GLY A 37 13.39 -16.38 -10.73
N GLY A 38 14.36 -15.55 -10.36
CA GLY A 38 14.60 -14.23 -10.94
C GLY A 38 16.09 -13.95 -11.07
N ARG A 39 16.53 -13.44 -12.23
CA ARG A 39 17.93 -13.03 -12.44
C ARG A 39 18.05 -11.52 -12.29
N LEU A 40 18.81 -11.09 -11.28
CA LEU A 40 19.08 -9.69 -11.01
C LEU A 40 19.93 -9.05 -12.11
N VAL A 41 19.62 -7.81 -12.45
CA VAL A 41 20.54 -6.94 -13.18
C VAL A 41 21.53 -6.34 -12.19
N VAL A 42 22.82 -6.66 -12.32
CA VAL A 42 23.85 -6.26 -11.33
C VAL A 42 23.90 -4.75 -11.11
N GLU A 43 23.84 -3.97 -12.18
CA GLU A 43 23.88 -2.50 -12.13
C GLU A 43 22.56 -1.87 -11.68
N ARG A 44 21.45 -2.63 -11.73
CA ARG A 44 20.12 -2.18 -11.31
C ARG A 44 19.43 -3.31 -10.53
N PRO A 45 19.78 -3.52 -9.25
CA PRO A 45 19.27 -4.67 -8.46
C PRO A 45 17.75 -4.68 -8.24
N ALA A 46 17.07 -3.58 -8.54
CA ALA A 46 15.62 -3.49 -8.57
C ALA A 46 14.99 -4.10 -9.85
N ASP A 47 15.80 -4.47 -10.84
CA ASP A 47 15.38 -5.09 -12.09
C ASP A 47 15.68 -6.59 -12.11
N LEU A 48 14.79 -7.34 -12.76
CA LEU A 48 14.98 -8.73 -13.16
C LEU A 48 14.98 -8.80 -14.69
N ASP A 49 16.09 -9.17 -15.32
CA ASP A 49 16.13 -9.33 -16.78
C ASP A 49 15.57 -10.68 -17.25
N ARG A 50 15.27 -11.58 -16.31
CA ARG A 50 14.68 -12.90 -16.56
C ARG A 50 13.91 -13.38 -15.34
N VAL A 51 12.73 -13.96 -15.59
CA VAL A 51 11.95 -14.73 -14.61
C VAL A 51 11.85 -16.19 -15.08
N ALA A 52 11.86 -17.14 -14.15
CA ALA A 52 11.83 -18.57 -14.44
C ALA A 52 10.91 -19.34 -13.48
N LEU A 53 10.35 -20.46 -13.93
CA LEU A 53 9.58 -21.41 -13.12
C LEU A 53 10.21 -22.80 -13.20
N GLY A 54 10.54 -23.40 -12.07
CA GLY A 54 11.18 -24.73 -12.03
C GLY A 54 12.51 -24.77 -12.78
N GLY A 55 13.25 -23.67 -12.80
CA GLY A 55 14.50 -23.52 -13.56
C GLY A 55 14.32 -23.23 -15.06
N VAL A 56 13.10 -23.24 -15.58
CA VAL A 56 12.79 -22.93 -16.98
C VAL A 56 12.45 -21.45 -17.12
N ALA A 57 13.19 -20.73 -17.96
CA ALA A 57 12.95 -19.31 -18.22
C ALA A 57 11.58 -19.10 -18.88
N LEU A 58 10.80 -18.16 -18.36
CA LEU A 58 9.56 -17.72 -18.99
C LEU A 58 9.88 -16.84 -20.22
N PRO A 59 9.37 -17.15 -21.42
CA PRO A 59 9.72 -16.41 -22.63
C PRO A 59 9.38 -14.92 -22.54
N GLY A 60 10.40 -14.06 -22.70
CA GLY A 60 10.22 -12.61 -22.73
C GLY A 60 9.86 -11.95 -21.39
N VAL A 61 9.79 -12.72 -20.29
CA VAL A 61 9.38 -12.19 -18.99
C VAL A 61 10.56 -11.55 -18.26
N SER A 62 10.43 -10.26 -17.99
CA SER A 62 11.37 -9.43 -17.23
C SER A 62 10.61 -8.41 -16.39
N VAL A 63 11.24 -7.90 -15.33
CA VAL A 63 10.67 -6.86 -14.46
C VAL A 63 11.65 -5.70 -14.38
N GLN A 64 11.19 -4.48 -14.66
CA GLN A 64 12.03 -3.28 -14.68
C GLN A 64 11.41 -2.17 -13.85
N THR A 65 12.25 -1.40 -13.17
CA THR A 65 11.87 -0.22 -12.42
C THR A 65 12.27 1.04 -13.16
N ARG A 66 11.40 2.04 -13.16
CA ARG A 66 11.69 3.36 -13.73
C ARG A 66 10.90 4.45 -13.03
N LEU A 67 11.46 5.65 -13.05
CA LEU A 67 10.77 6.85 -12.64
C LEU A 67 10.22 7.56 -13.87
N ARG A 68 9.03 8.14 -13.75
CA ARG A 68 8.39 8.96 -14.77
C ARG A 68 7.84 10.24 -14.15
N PRO A 69 7.77 11.35 -14.90
CA PRO A 69 6.97 12.49 -14.51
C PRO A 69 5.50 12.05 -14.36
N VAL A 70 4.79 12.64 -13.39
CA VAL A 70 3.36 12.42 -13.25
C VAL A 70 2.63 13.07 -14.43
N ALA A 71 1.61 12.40 -14.97
CA ALA A 71 0.85 12.94 -16.11
C ALA A 71 0.29 14.34 -15.79
N GLY A 72 0.63 15.32 -16.62
CA GLY A 72 0.25 16.73 -16.43
C GLY A 72 1.28 17.59 -15.72
N ASP A 73 2.34 17.00 -15.14
CA ASP A 73 3.46 17.72 -14.54
C ASP A 73 4.77 17.42 -15.28
N GLN A 74 5.20 18.37 -16.13
CA GLN A 74 6.51 18.31 -16.80
C GLN A 74 7.62 19.05 -16.05
N ALA A 75 7.32 19.68 -14.91
CA ALA A 75 8.28 20.52 -14.21
C ALA A 75 9.25 19.72 -13.32
N THR A 76 8.94 18.47 -13.01
CA THR A 76 9.81 17.65 -12.17
C THR A 76 11.09 17.25 -12.92
N ASP A 77 12.23 17.71 -12.41
CA ASP A 77 13.56 17.29 -12.85
C ASP A 77 13.87 15.87 -12.37
N MET A 78 13.72 14.91 -13.28
CA MET A 78 13.94 13.48 -13.01
C MET A 78 15.39 13.15 -12.67
N THR A 79 16.36 14.00 -12.99
CA THR A 79 17.78 13.75 -12.68
C THR A 79 18.07 13.87 -11.18
N ARG A 80 17.18 14.54 -10.44
CA ARG A 80 17.26 14.67 -8.98
C ARG A 80 16.75 13.44 -8.24
N LEU A 81 16.13 12.49 -8.94
CA LEU A 81 15.48 11.33 -8.35
C LEU A 81 16.33 10.08 -8.56
N SER A 82 16.36 9.20 -7.55
CA SER A 82 17.08 7.93 -7.63
C SER A 82 16.28 6.80 -6.99
N ILE A 83 16.37 5.60 -7.58
CA ILE A 83 15.79 4.37 -7.03
C ILE A 83 16.92 3.60 -6.35
N ALA A 84 16.75 3.28 -5.08
CA ALA A 84 17.58 2.31 -4.37
C ALA A 84 16.69 1.15 -3.92
N GLY A 85 16.91 -0.05 -4.45
CA GLY A 85 16.10 -1.21 -4.09
C GLY A 85 16.70 -2.51 -4.63
N SER A 86 16.26 -3.63 -4.08
CA SER A 86 16.68 -4.94 -4.55
C SER A 86 15.60 -6.01 -4.34
N TRP A 87 15.63 -7.03 -5.20
CA TRP A 87 14.85 -8.24 -5.01
C TRP A 87 15.53 -9.18 -4.01
N ARG A 88 14.72 -9.84 -3.18
CA ARG A 88 15.14 -10.90 -2.26
C ARG A 88 14.12 -12.03 -2.22
N VAL A 89 14.58 -13.22 -1.87
CA VAL A 89 13.71 -14.36 -1.58
C VAL A 89 13.18 -14.22 -0.15
N VAL A 90 11.88 -14.36 0.03
CA VAL A 90 11.21 -14.46 1.34
C VAL A 90 10.17 -15.55 1.21
N ASP A 91 10.33 -16.66 1.93
CA ASP A 91 9.47 -17.84 1.76
C ASP A 91 9.37 -18.22 0.26
N ASP A 92 8.15 -18.45 -0.23
CA ASP A 92 7.85 -18.79 -1.62
C ASP A 92 7.55 -17.56 -2.51
N ARG A 93 8.19 -16.41 -2.23
CA ARG A 93 8.01 -15.18 -3.01
C ARG A 93 9.31 -14.41 -3.21
N LEU A 94 9.37 -13.69 -4.33
CA LEU A 94 10.35 -12.63 -4.57
C LEU A 94 9.76 -11.31 -4.07
N VAL A 95 10.51 -10.59 -3.25
CA VAL A 95 10.10 -9.31 -2.68
C VAL A 95 11.05 -8.24 -3.17
N LEU A 96 10.53 -7.25 -3.88
CA LEU A 96 11.25 -6.01 -4.16
C LEU A 96 10.96 -5.02 -3.05
N ALA A 97 12.00 -4.51 -2.42
CA ALA A 97 11.91 -3.44 -1.44
C ALA A 97 12.96 -2.38 -1.73
N GLY A 98 12.59 -1.12 -1.55
CA GLY A 98 13.48 0.00 -1.80
C GLY A 98 12.92 1.33 -1.32
N VAL A 99 13.64 2.39 -1.71
CA VAL A 99 13.30 3.78 -1.47
C VAL A 99 13.61 4.58 -2.73
N VAL A 100 12.69 5.46 -3.12
CA VAL A 100 12.98 6.53 -4.08
C VAL A 100 13.40 7.75 -3.29
N THR A 101 14.49 8.39 -3.67
CA THR A 101 15.00 9.60 -3.01
C THR A 101 15.05 10.76 -3.98
N ALA A 102 14.58 11.92 -3.54
CA ALA A 102 14.72 13.20 -4.23
C ALA A 102 15.85 14.01 -3.58
N THR A 103 16.81 14.49 -4.38
CA THR A 103 17.87 15.37 -3.91
C THR A 103 17.38 16.83 -3.85
N GLY A 104 17.90 17.62 -2.90
CA GLY A 104 17.51 19.02 -2.70
C GLY A 104 16.39 19.22 -1.68
N THR A 105 15.81 20.43 -1.65
CA THR A 105 14.83 20.85 -0.62
C THR A 105 13.50 21.33 -1.19
N SER A 106 13.33 21.32 -2.51
CA SER A 106 12.06 21.67 -3.14
C SER A 106 11.20 20.43 -3.30
N ASP A 107 9.95 20.53 -2.86
CA ASP A 107 8.94 19.50 -3.01
C ASP A 107 8.75 19.12 -4.49
N CYS A 108 8.52 17.85 -4.75
CA CYS A 108 8.28 17.33 -6.09
C CYS A 108 7.45 16.05 -6.06
N ILE A 109 7.01 15.61 -7.25
CA ILE A 109 6.23 14.40 -7.43
C ILE A 109 6.83 13.54 -8.55
N ALA A 110 6.72 12.23 -8.43
CA ALA A 110 7.11 11.32 -9.50
C ALA A 110 6.28 10.05 -9.45
N ASP A 111 6.22 9.35 -10.56
CA ASP A 111 5.60 8.04 -10.64
C ASP A 111 6.69 6.97 -10.70
N LEU A 112 6.74 6.08 -9.70
CA LEU A 112 7.56 4.88 -9.77
C LEU A 112 6.76 3.79 -10.47
N VAL A 113 7.31 3.32 -11.59
CA VAL A 113 6.71 2.26 -12.39
C VAL A 113 7.52 0.99 -12.28
N ILE A 114 6.88 -0.08 -11.85
CA ILE A 114 7.39 -1.45 -11.89
C ILE A 114 6.69 -2.15 -13.07
N ARG A 115 7.44 -2.36 -14.15
CA ARG A 115 6.92 -2.95 -15.38
C ARG A 115 7.33 -4.40 -15.50
N ALA A 116 6.35 -5.29 -15.60
CA ALA A 116 6.53 -6.67 -16.01
C ALA A 116 6.26 -6.80 -17.52
N THR A 117 7.26 -7.15 -18.31
CA THR A 117 7.16 -7.35 -19.77
C THR A 117 6.88 -8.82 -20.08
N GLY A 118 6.26 -9.12 -21.23
CA GLY A 118 5.99 -10.52 -21.65
C GLY A 118 4.86 -11.19 -20.87
N VAL A 119 4.04 -10.39 -20.18
CA VAL A 119 2.88 -10.81 -19.41
C VAL A 119 1.67 -9.94 -19.72
N THR A 120 0.48 -10.43 -19.45
CA THR A 120 -0.76 -9.64 -19.44
C THR A 120 -1.50 -9.79 -18.11
N ILE A 121 -2.38 -8.85 -17.78
CA ILE A 121 -3.30 -8.97 -16.64
C ILE A 121 -4.64 -9.51 -17.17
N PRO A 122 -4.92 -10.81 -17.00
CA PRO A 122 -6.19 -11.38 -17.43
C PRO A 122 -7.33 -10.84 -16.56
N THR A 123 -8.34 -10.24 -17.20
CA THR A 123 -9.52 -9.72 -16.51
C THR A 123 -10.80 -10.27 -17.12
N GLY A 124 -11.83 -10.41 -16.31
CA GLY A 124 -13.14 -10.92 -16.71
C GLY A 124 -14.29 -10.11 -16.12
N THR A 125 -15.50 -10.59 -16.38
CA THR A 125 -16.74 -10.16 -15.73
C THR A 125 -17.36 -11.36 -15.00
N MET A 126 -18.45 -11.15 -14.26
CA MET A 126 -19.16 -12.29 -13.65
C MET A 126 -19.81 -13.21 -14.69
N ASN A 127 -20.14 -12.67 -15.87
CA ASN A 127 -20.79 -13.42 -16.94
C ASN A 127 -19.79 -14.02 -17.93
N GLU A 128 -18.60 -13.43 -18.03
CA GLU A 128 -17.55 -13.81 -18.98
C GLU A 128 -16.25 -14.03 -18.20
N GLU A 129 -15.71 -15.24 -18.24
CA GLU A 129 -14.46 -15.58 -17.55
C GLU A 129 -14.49 -15.30 -16.03
N PRO A 130 -15.44 -15.89 -15.27
CA PRO A 130 -15.69 -15.55 -13.86
C PRO A 130 -14.55 -15.94 -12.90
N LEU A 131 -13.55 -16.68 -13.38
CA LEU A 131 -12.37 -17.08 -12.60
C LEU A 131 -11.23 -16.06 -12.69
N LEU A 132 -11.32 -15.09 -13.62
CA LEU A 132 -10.33 -14.03 -13.78
C LEU A 132 -10.60 -12.87 -12.81
N LEU A 133 -9.63 -11.97 -12.67
CA LEU A 133 -9.78 -10.74 -11.90
C LEU A 133 -10.95 -9.92 -12.49
N PRO A 134 -12.00 -9.59 -11.71
CA PRO A 134 -13.07 -8.75 -12.23
C PRO A 134 -12.53 -7.38 -12.66
N LYS A 135 -12.79 -6.97 -13.91
CA LYS A 135 -12.24 -5.74 -14.50
C LYS A 135 -12.47 -4.50 -13.63
N ARG A 136 -13.65 -4.40 -12.99
CA ARG A 136 -14.03 -3.29 -12.09
C ARG A 136 -13.22 -3.21 -10.79
N LEU A 137 -12.48 -4.26 -10.46
CA LEU A 137 -11.65 -4.38 -9.27
C LEU A 137 -10.16 -4.19 -9.57
N LEU A 138 -9.78 -4.00 -10.84
CA LEU A 138 -8.41 -3.63 -11.19
C LEU A 138 -8.02 -2.33 -10.48
N SER A 139 -6.86 -2.32 -9.83
CA SER A 139 -6.40 -1.22 -8.95
C SER A 139 -7.24 -0.99 -7.68
N LYS A 140 -8.30 -1.75 -7.43
CA LYS A 140 -9.00 -1.77 -6.12
C LYS A 140 -8.48 -2.88 -5.21
N LEU A 141 -7.94 -3.93 -5.81
CA LEU A 141 -7.24 -5.00 -5.09
C LEU A 141 -5.72 -4.78 -5.20
N PRO A 142 -4.95 -5.06 -4.14
CA PRO A 142 -3.51 -4.86 -4.11
C PRO A 142 -2.72 -5.97 -4.84
N VAL A 143 -3.38 -6.75 -5.70
CA VAL A 143 -2.80 -7.92 -6.35
C VAL A 143 -3.48 -8.21 -7.68
N VAL A 144 -2.67 -8.63 -8.66
CA VAL A 144 -3.11 -9.09 -9.98
C VAL A 144 -2.44 -10.40 -10.35
N SER A 145 -3.15 -11.26 -11.10
CA SER A 145 -2.52 -12.36 -11.82
C SER A 145 -1.76 -11.82 -13.03
N LEU A 146 -0.68 -12.49 -13.40
CA LEU A 146 0.10 -12.25 -14.60
C LEU A 146 0.08 -13.51 -15.47
N ARG A 147 -0.43 -13.36 -16.70
CA ARG A 147 -0.53 -14.42 -17.70
C ARG A 147 0.67 -14.40 -18.63
N THR A 148 1.29 -15.54 -18.88
CA THR A 148 2.30 -15.72 -19.93
C THR A 148 2.15 -17.11 -20.55
N GLY A 149 2.36 -17.22 -21.86
CA GLY A 149 2.17 -18.48 -22.58
C GLY A 149 0.74 -19.04 -22.54
N GLY A 150 -0.26 -18.22 -22.18
CA GLY A 150 -1.66 -18.64 -22.01
C GLY A 150 -2.07 -18.95 -20.57
N ASP A 151 -1.10 -19.10 -19.66
CA ASP A 151 -1.32 -19.54 -18.29
C ASP A 151 -1.12 -18.43 -17.25
N ASP A 152 -1.98 -18.40 -16.23
CA ASP A 152 -1.89 -17.51 -15.07
C ASP A 152 -0.91 -18.08 -14.05
N CYS A 153 0.39 -18.03 -14.36
CA CYS A 153 1.43 -18.71 -13.58
C CYS A 153 2.19 -17.81 -12.59
N LEU A 154 1.94 -16.50 -12.62
CA LEU A 154 2.54 -15.51 -11.73
C LEU A 154 1.48 -14.58 -11.14
N ALA A 155 1.81 -13.92 -10.04
CA ALA A 155 1.06 -12.80 -9.51
C ALA A 155 1.99 -11.69 -9.01
N LEU A 156 1.57 -10.44 -9.22
CA LEU A 156 2.25 -9.22 -8.74
C LEU A 156 1.34 -8.51 -7.74
N GLY A 157 1.88 -8.10 -6.60
CA GLY A 157 1.09 -7.41 -5.59
C GLY A 157 1.87 -6.40 -4.74
N VAL A 158 1.14 -5.53 -4.07
CA VAL A 158 1.61 -4.62 -3.03
C VAL A 158 1.37 -5.30 -1.69
N PRO A 159 2.37 -5.46 -0.80
CA PRO A 159 2.14 -6.01 0.53
C PRO A 159 1.14 -5.18 1.34
N PRO A 160 0.22 -5.80 2.09
CA PRO A 160 -0.77 -5.08 2.90
C PRO A 160 -0.13 -4.35 4.09
N ASP A 161 1.07 -4.77 4.51
CA ASP A 161 1.90 -4.13 5.54
C ASP A 161 2.76 -2.96 4.98
N ALA A 162 2.63 -2.64 3.70
CA ALA A 162 3.34 -1.57 3.02
C ALA A 162 2.34 -0.61 2.36
N LEU A 163 1.64 0.16 3.21
CA LEU A 163 0.63 1.13 2.77
C LEU A 163 1.20 2.09 1.73
N ALA A 164 0.58 2.10 0.55
CA ALA A 164 0.92 2.99 -0.54
C ALA A 164 -0.31 3.19 -1.43
N GLU A 165 -0.41 4.37 -2.05
CA GLU A 165 -1.25 4.51 -3.24
C GLU A 165 -0.63 3.71 -4.39
N PHE A 166 -1.46 3.00 -5.14
CA PHE A 166 -0.99 2.20 -6.27
C PHE A 166 -2.01 2.14 -7.39
N ARG A 167 -1.54 1.78 -8.59
CA ARG A 167 -2.40 1.50 -9.74
C ARG A 167 -1.79 0.42 -10.61
N PHE A 168 -2.61 -0.50 -11.06
CA PHE A 168 -2.27 -1.46 -12.11
C PHE A 168 -2.76 -0.96 -13.46
N VAL A 169 -1.86 -0.96 -14.44
CA VAL A 169 -2.13 -0.63 -15.84
C VAL A 169 -1.54 -1.75 -16.70
N GLN A 170 -2.04 -1.94 -17.92
CA GLN A 170 -1.41 -2.83 -18.89
C GLN A 170 -1.51 -2.25 -20.29
N ASP A 171 -0.54 -2.59 -21.13
CA ASP A 171 -0.54 -2.37 -22.57
C ASP A 171 -0.28 -3.69 -23.30
N GLU A 172 -0.13 -3.65 -24.62
CA GLU A 172 0.08 -4.83 -25.46
C GLU A 172 1.36 -5.62 -25.14
N THR A 173 2.32 -5.01 -24.44
CA THR A 173 3.65 -5.57 -24.21
C THR A 173 3.94 -5.90 -22.75
N GLY A 174 3.06 -5.51 -21.81
CA GLY A 174 3.28 -5.78 -20.40
C GLY A 174 2.26 -5.20 -19.42
N ALA A 175 2.45 -5.55 -18.16
CA ALA A 175 1.75 -5.02 -17.00
C ALA A 175 2.62 -4.01 -16.25
N GLU A 176 2.00 -2.96 -15.70
CA GLU A 176 2.66 -1.93 -14.91
C GLU A 176 1.97 -1.79 -13.55
N LEU A 177 2.78 -1.74 -12.49
CA LEU A 177 2.40 -1.29 -11.16
C LEU A 177 3.00 0.10 -10.94
N HIS A 178 2.14 1.08 -10.75
CA HIS A 178 2.47 2.48 -10.52
C HIS A 178 2.35 2.82 -9.05
N PHE A 179 3.30 3.60 -8.55
CA PHE A 179 3.24 4.28 -7.27
C PHE A 179 3.38 5.79 -7.52
N PRO A 180 2.31 6.58 -7.38
CA PRO A 180 2.43 8.02 -7.35
C PRO A 180 3.12 8.43 -6.04
N LEU A 181 4.29 9.05 -6.15
CA LEU A 181 5.15 9.43 -5.04
C LEU A 181 5.19 10.94 -4.89
N GLY A 182 5.03 11.41 -3.66
CA GLY A 182 5.28 12.78 -3.25
C GLY A 182 6.54 12.87 -2.39
N PHE A 183 7.34 13.89 -2.62
CA PHE A 183 8.55 14.19 -1.86
C PHE A 183 8.42 15.58 -1.28
N THR A 184 8.51 15.70 0.05
CA THR A 184 8.43 16.98 0.73
C THR A 184 9.58 17.20 1.71
N ALA A 185 10.09 18.43 1.75
CA ALA A 185 11.09 18.86 2.73
C ALA A 185 10.50 18.98 4.14
N ALA A 186 9.18 19.17 4.26
CA ALA A 186 8.46 19.27 5.52
C ALA A 186 8.25 17.90 6.21
N GLY A 187 8.58 16.79 5.54
CA GLY A 187 8.42 15.44 6.07
C GLY A 187 9.30 15.16 7.30
N PRO A 188 8.95 14.14 8.11
CA PRO A 188 9.80 13.69 9.22
C PRO A 188 11.13 13.16 8.70
N GLU A 189 12.19 13.18 9.50
CA GLU A 189 13.58 12.89 9.08
C GLU A 189 13.73 11.59 8.26
N GLY A 190 13.03 10.51 8.65
CA GLY A 190 13.08 9.22 7.95
C GLY A 190 12.43 9.21 6.56
N LEU A 191 11.48 10.11 6.29
CA LEU A 191 10.70 10.18 5.05
C LEU A 191 10.91 11.49 4.29
N ARG A 192 11.68 12.43 4.84
CA ARG A 192 12.00 13.70 4.18
C ARG A 192 12.68 13.42 2.86
N MET A 193 12.05 13.88 1.78
CA MET A 193 12.49 13.63 0.40
C MET A 193 12.73 12.15 0.06
N LYS A 194 12.01 11.24 0.73
CA LYS A 194 12.14 9.78 0.56
C LYS A 194 10.77 9.12 0.51
N ALA A 195 10.61 8.17 -0.40
CA ALA A 195 9.39 7.38 -0.55
C ALA A 195 9.74 5.89 -0.59
N PRO A 196 9.55 5.14 0.52
CA PRO A 196 9.75 3.70 0.52
C PRO A 196 8.68 3.01 -0.34
N PHE A 197 9.06 1.92 -1.01
CA PHE A 197 8.15 1.13 -1.82
C PHE A 197 8.44 -0.37 -1.66
N ARG A 198 7.40 -1.19 -1.82
CA ARG A 198 7.49 -2.65 -1.79
C ARG A 198 6.52 -3.28 -2.78
N CYS A 199 6.95 -4.33 -3.47
CA CYS A 199 6.06 -5.22 -4.21
C CYS A 199 6.51 -6.68 -4.08
N VAL A 200 5.64 -7.61 -4.44
CA VAL A 200 5.91 -9.04 -4.40
C VAL A 200 5.55 -9.69 -5.73
N LEU A 201 6.39 -10.65 -6.14
CA LEU A 201 6.16 -11.54 -7.26
C LEU A 201 6.19 -12.98 -6.75
N TYR A 202 5.15 -13.77 -7.05
CA TYR A 202 5.06 -15.16 -6.63
C TYR A 202 4.36 -16.04 -7.67
N ARG A 203 4.57 -17.35 -7.58
CA ARG A 203 3.93 -18.35 -8.45
C ARG A 203 2.45 -18.49 -8.16
N THR A 204 1.68 -18.82 -9.19
CA THR A 204 0.28 -19.23 -9.06
C THR A 204 0.03 -20.55 -9.75
N ASP A 205 -1.07 -21.20 -9.37
CA ASP A 205 -1.61 -22.38 -10.04
C ASP A 205 -2.58 -21.91 -11.13
N PRO A 206 -2.26 -22.14 -12.43
CA PRO A 206 -3.08 -21.66 -13.53
C PRO A 206 -4.48 -22.29 -13.54
N ALA A 207 -4.67 -23.49 -12.97
CA ALA A 207 -5.98 -24.14 -12.90
C ALA A 207 -7.00 -23.35 -12.06
N TRP A 208 -6.52 -22.49 -11.16
CA TRP A 208 -7.35 -21.71 -10.24
C TRP A 208 -7.34 -20.21 -10.55
N HIS A 209 -6.66 -19.77 -11.62
CA HIS A 209 -6.63 -18.38 -12.08
C HIS A 209 -6.40 -17.37 -10.95
N PHE A 210 -7.24 -16.33 -10.86
CA PHE A 210 -7.11 -15.28 -9.84
C PHE A 210 -7.33 -15.78 -8.41
N ARG A 211 -8.04 -16.91 -8.23
CA ARG A 211 -8.21 -17.51 -6.89
C ARG A 211 -6.88 -17.99 -6.32
N SER A 212 -5.99 -18.54 -7.16
CA SER A 212 -4.65 -18.93 -6.70
C SER A 212 -3.84 -17.72 -6.26
N ALA A 213 -3.90 -16.63 -7.02
CA ALA A 213 -3.24 -15.37 -6.67
C ALA A 213 -3.69 -14.87 -5.30
N LEU A 214 -5.00 -14.79 -5.06
CA LEU A 214 -5.57 -14.35 -3.78
C LEU A 214 -5.23 -15.29 -2.62
N ALA A 215 -5.39 -16.60 -2.81
CA ALA A 215 -5.12 -17.58 -1.76
C ALA A 215 -3.66 -17.48 -1.26
N ARG A 216 -2.71 -17.37 -2.18
CA ARG A 216 -1.29 -17.20 -1.84
C ARG A 216 -0.97 -15.83 -1.26
N TYR A 217 -1.67 -14.77 -1.70
CA TYR A 217 -1.54 -13.45 -1.10
C TYR A 217 -1.92 -13.47 0.38
N TYR A 218 -3.09 -14.05 0.72
CA TYR A 218 -3.52 -14.21 2.10
C TYR A 218 -2.58 -15.08 2.93
N ALA A 219 -2.10 -16.19 2.36
CA ALA A 219 -1.12 -17.06 3.04
C ALA A 219 0.23 -16.35 3.30
N SER A 220 0.63 -15.43 2.42
CA SER A 220 1.88 -14.66 2.56
C SER A 220 1.78 -13.54 3.61
N PHE A 221 0.58 -13.07 3.90
CA PHE A 221 0.32 -11.96 4.81
C PHE A 221 -0.81 -12.29 5.78
N PRO A 222 -0.68 -13.33 6.62
CA PRO A 222 -1.81 -13.82 7.41
C PRO A 222 -2.28 -12.85 8.48
N GLU A 223 -1.40 -11.97 8.97
CA GLU A 223 -1.71 -11.09 10.10
C GLU A 223 -2.77 -10.01 9.75
N PRO A 224 -2.65 -9.24 8.65
CA PRO A 224 -3.69 -8.28 8.27
C PRO A 224 -5.04 -8.89 7.91
N PHE A 225 -5.07 -10.18 7.56
CA PHE A 225 -6.29 -10.93 7.22
C PHE A 225 -6.81 -11.80 8.37
N ARG A 226 -6.23 -11.67 9.57
CA ARG A 226 -6.72 -12.38 10.74
C ARG A 226 -8.10 -11.86 11.09
N VAL A 227 -9.09 -12.74 10.97
CA VAL A 227 -10.45 -12.45 11.41
C VAL A 227 -10.48 -12.51 12.93
N PHE A 228 -10.76 -11.38 13.57
CA PHE A 228 -10.91 -11.31 15.03
C PHE A 228 -12.34 -11.62 15.50
N PRO A 229 -13.41 -11.08 14.87
CA PRO A 229 -14.77 -11.42 15.27
C PRO A 229 -15.10 -12.87 14.88
N THR A 230 -15.47 -13.69 15.86
CA THR A 230 -15.99 -15.04 15.62
C THR A 230 -17.48 -15.08 15.24
N PRO A 231 -18.34 -14.14 15.67
CA PRO A 231 -19.73 -14.13 15.24
C PRO A 231 -19.87 -13.63 13.80
N VAL A 232 -20.85 -14.19 13.09
CA VAL A 232 -21.17 -13.85 11.71
C VAL A 232 -22.57 -13.22 11.65
N GLY A 233 -22.75 -12.25 10.74
CA GLY A 233 -24.03 -11.58 10.54
C GLY A 233 -23.87 -10.39 9.61
N GLY A 234 -24.99 -9.87 9.11
CA GLY A 234 -25.01 -8.64 8.34
C GLY A 234 -24.60 -7.41 9.17
N TRP A 235 -24.20 -6.36 8.44
CA TRP A 235 -24.07 -5.00 8.98
C TRP A 235 -25.44 -4.31 8.94
N PHE A 236 -25.79 -3.63 10.03
CA PHE A 236 -27.05 -2.92 10.19
C PHE A 236 -26.79 -1.47 10.59
N PHE A 237 -27.46 -0.55 9.89
CA PHE A 237 -27.29 0.91 9.99
C PHE A 237 -28.65 1.62 10.12
N ALA A 238 -28.64 2.78 10.78
CA ALA A 238 -29.66 3.84 10.79
C ALA A 238 -31.05 3.60 11.38
N ALA A 239 -31.45 2.36 11.70
CA ALA A 239 -32.73 2.12 12.39
C ALA A 239 -32.52 1.65 13.84
N PRO A 240 -33.42 1.98 14.78
CA PRO A 240 -33.36 1.43 16.12
C PRO A 240 -33.40 -0.11 16.08
N THR A 241 -32.53 -0.78 16.84
CA THR A 241 -32.49 -2.25 16.88
C THR A 241 -33.78 -2.88 17.40
N SER A 242 -34.61 -2.12 18.12
CA SER A 242 -35.97 -2.53 18.51
C SER A 242 -36.89 -2.83 17.31
N ALA A 243 -36.67 -2.16 16.17
CA ALA A 243 -37.48 -2.29 14.98
C ALA A 243 -36.94 -3.33 13.98
N LEU A 244 -35.79 -3.96 14.26
CA LEU A 244 -35.14 -4.89 13.35
C LEU A 244 -35.90 -6.23 13.30
N PRO A 245 -36.52 -6.60 12.16
CA PRO A 245 -37.04 -7.95 11.99
C PRO A 245 -35.87 -8.93 11.89
N ASN A 246 -36.00 -10.08 12.55
CA ASN A 246 -35.00 -11.16 12.52
C ASN A 246 -33.58 -10.70 12.92
N PRO A 247 -33.38 -10.17 14.15
CA PRO A 247 -32.09 -9.64 14.58
C PRO A 247 -30.95 -10.67 14.51
N GLN A 248 -31.25 -11.97 14.57
CA GLN A 248 -30.27 -13.05 14.45
C GLN A 248 -29.54 -13.13 13.09
N HIS A 249 -30.02 -12.45 12.04
CA HIS A 249 -29.32 -12.35 10.76
C HIS A 249 -28.24 -11.26 10.74
N PHE A 250 -28.21 -10.44 11.79
CA PHE A 250 -27.29 -9.34 11.95
C PHE A 250 -26.40 -9.60 13.15
N TYR A 251 -25.21 -9.01 13.11
CA TYR A 251 -24.33 -8.99 14.28
C TYR A 251 -23.66 -7.63 14.43
N PHE A 252 -23.39 -6.94 13.33
CA PHE A 252 -22.71 -5.65 13.37
C PHE A 252 -23.74 -4.51 13.33
N HIS A 253 -24.06 -3.90 14.47
CA HIS A 253 -24.89 -2.70 14.54
C HIS A 253 -24.03 -1.45 14.63
N GLU A 254 -24.19 -0.57 13.63
CA GLU A 254 -23.62 0.77 13.63
C GLU A 254 -24.42 1.70 14.54
N GLY A 255 -24.13 1.62 15.84
CA GLY A 255 -24.86 2.35 16.88
C GLY A 255 -23.95 2.76 18.04
N GLY A 256 -24.48 3.57 18.96
CA GLY A 256 -23.75 4.08 20.11
C GLY A 256 -23.52 5.61 20.08
N PRO A 257 -22.90 6.19 21.13
CA PRO A 257 -22.41 5.51 22.34
C PRO A 257 -23.52 5.09 23.33
N THR A 258 -24.77 5.46 23.08
CA THR A 258 -25.94 5.06 23.90
C THR A 258 -26.69 3.88 23.25
N GLY A 259 -27.49 3.14 24.03
CA GLY A 259 -28.36 2.07 23.50
C GLY A 259 -27.73 0.67 23.40
N HIS A 260 -26.46 0.50 23.76
CA HIS A 260 -25.74 -0.78 23.67
C HIS A 260 -26.40 -1.95 24.44
N GLY A 261 -27.09 -1.68 25.55
CA GLY A 261 -27.78 -2.73 26.31
C GLY A 261 -28.92 -3.40 25.52
N LEU A 262 -29.59 -2.66 24.63
CA LEU A 262 -30.62 -3.23 23.76
C LEU A 262 -30.02 -4.13 22.67
N ASP A 263 -28.84 -3.76 22.18
CA ASP A 263 -28.10 -4.55 21.18
C ASP A 263 -27.64 -5.88 21.79
N GLU A 264 -27.06 -5.83 23.00
CA GLU A 264 -26.61 -7.01 23.75
C GLU A 264 -27.77 -7.97 24.03
N LEU A 265 -28.93 -7.45 24.46
CA LEU A 265 -30.15 -8.26 24.65
C LEU A 265 -30.63 -8.95 23.37
N ARG A 266 -30.27 -8.43 22.20
CA ARG A 266 -30.65 -8.96 20.88
C ARG A 266 -29.55 -9.76 20.19
N GLY A 267 -28.42 -9.99 20.88
CA GLY A 267 -27.28 -10.74 20.35
C GLY A 267 -26.46 -9.97 19.31
N LEU A 268 -26.57 -8.64 19.28
CA LEU A 268 -25.83 -7.76 18.37
C LEU A 268 -24.59 -7.19 19.06
N GLY A 269 -23.52 -7.01 18.30
CA GLY A 269 -22.40 -6.16 18.67
C GLY A 269 -22.67 -4.70 18.30
N THR A 270 -22.40 -3.79 19.23
CA THR A 270 -22.45 -2.34 19.01
C THR A 270 -21.09 -1.82 18.52
N TYR A 271 -21.07 -1.20 17.35
CA TYR A 271 -19.89 -0.66 16.68
C TYR A 271 -20.09 0.83 16.40
N PRO A 272 -19.63 1.72 17.30
CA PRO A 272 -19.80 3.16 17.11
C PRO A 272 -19.00 3.63 15.90
N TYR A 273 -19.73 4.16 14.90
CA TYR A 273 -19.10 4.80 13.76
C TYR A 273 -18.78 6.25 14.08
N ARG A 274 -17.55 6.67 13.74
CA ARG A 274 -17.16 8.07 13.68
C ARG A 274 -16.49 8.32 12.35
N GLU A 275 -16.93 9.38 11.67
CA GLU A 275 -16.25 9.93 10.52
C GLU A 275 -15.27 11.00 11.00
N SER A 276 -13.99 10.88 10.65
CA SER A 276 -12.93 11.81 11.06
C SER A 276 -12.65 12.92 10.04
N SER A 277 -13.29 12.87 8.88
CA SER A 277 -12.99 13.72 7.73
C SER A 277 -14.19 14.45 7.13
N SER A 278 -15.36 14.35 7.76
CA SER A 278 -16.55 15.09 7.34
C SER A 278 -17.06 15.96 8.48
N LEU A 279 -17.53 17.14 8.12
CA LEU A 279 -18.36 17.97 8.97
C LEU A 279 -19.68 18.18 8.23
N THR A 280 -20.77 17.69 8.80
CA THR A 280 -22.09 18.04 8.29
C THR A 280 -22.43 19.45 8.75
N ILE A 281 -22.42 20.40 7.82
CA ILE A 281 -22.83 21.78 8.08
C ILE A 281 -24.32 21.91 7.76
N HIS A 282 -25.12 22.18 8.80
CA HIS A 282 -26.53 22.49 8.63
C HIS A 282 -26.69 23.96 8.25
N LEU A 283 -26.89 24.23 6.96
CA LEU A 283 -27.20 25.57 6.49
C LEU A 283 -28.61 26.00 6.96
N PRO A 284 -28.80 27.27 7.34
CA PRO A 284 -30.07 27.77 7.83
C PRO A 284 -31.16 27.73 6.75
N GLY A 285 -32.40 27.49 7.17
CA GLY A 285 -33.59 27.44 6.30
C GLY A 285 -34.14 26.03 6.09
N THR A 286 -35.24 25.94 5.33
CA THR A 286 -35.96 24.68 5.06
C THR A 286 -35.72 24.13 3.65
N LYS A 287 -34.89 24.81 2.85
CA LYS A 287 -34.56 24.45 1.48
C LYS A 287 -33.05 24.48 1.29
N GLN A 288 -32.55 23.61 0.42
CA GLN A 288 -31.15 23.64 0.00
C GLN A 288 -30.85 24.93 -0.80
N PRO A 289 -29.62 25.46 -0.74
CA PRO A 289 -29.19 26.56 -1.60
C PRO A 289 -29.40 26.20 -3.07
N ARG A 290 -29.79 27.18 -3.89
CA ARG A 290 -30.04 26.92 -5.32
C ARG A 290 -28.76 26.68 -6.11
N ASP A 291 -27.64 27.23 -5.64
CA ASP A 291 -26.33 27.14 -6.27
C ASP A 291 -25.19 27.29 -5.25
N TYR A 292 -23.96 27.15 -5.74
CA TYR A 292 -22.74 27.28 -4.94
C TYR A 292 -22.58 28.66 -4.31
N ALA A 293 -22.97 29.73 -5.01
CA ALA A 293 -22.78 31.10 -4.51
C ALA A 293 -23.70 31.35 -3.31
N GLU A 294 -24.94 30.90 -3.39
CA GLU A 294 -25.90 30.97 -2.28
C GLU A 294 -25.44 30.11 -1.08
N ALA A 295 -24.90 28.91 -1.33
CA ALA A 295 -24.35 28.06 -0.27
C ALA A 295 -23.18 28.74 0.47
N MET A 296 -22.23 29.33 -0.27
CA MET A 296 -21.08 30.02 0.31
C MET A 296 -21.46 31.31 1.03
N ALA A 297 -22.51 32.01 0.57
CA ALA A 297 -23.03 33.19 1.26
C ALA A 297 -23.63 32.83 2.62
N GLN A 298 -24.42 31.75 2.69
CA GLN A 298 -24.99 31.24 3.94
C GLN A 298 -23.89 30.77 4.90
N LEU A 299 -22.87 30.04 4.40
CA LEU A 299 -21.74 29.61 5.21
C LEU A 299 -20.98 30.78 5.84
N ARG A 300 -20.67 31.83 5.05
CA ARG A 300 -19.99 33.03 5.56
C ARG A 300 -20.79 33.76 6.63
N GLU A 301 -22.11 33.74 6.53
CA GLU A 301 -22.95 34.34 7.57
C GLU A 301 -22.90 33.52 8.86
N MET A 302 -22.95 32.20 8.75
CA MET A 302 -22.76 31.30 9.90
C MET A 302 -21.38 31.48 10.56
N GLU A 303 -20.32 31.68 9.76
CA GLU A 303 -18.96 31.95 10.27
C GLU A 303 -18.87 33.25 11.07
N LYS A 304 -19.70 34.26 10.76
CA LYS A 304 -19.78 35.51 11.55
C LYS A 304 -20.57 35.34 12.84
N GLU A 305 -21.61 34.52 12.81
CA GLU A 305 -22.51 34.29 13.95
C GLU A 305 -21.96 33.27 14.95
N SER A 306 -21.01 32.41 14.53
CA SER A 306 -20.50 31.30 15.32
C SER A 306 -19.00 31.43 15.56
N GLU A 307 -18.59 31.80 16.78
CA GLU A 307 -17.19 31.65 17.26
C GLU A 307 -16.68 30.20 17.09
N THR A 308 -17.59 29.24 17.00
CA THR A 308 -17.35 27.79 16.90
C THR A 308 -17.00 27.25 15.51
N ILE A 309 -17.40 27.90 14.40
CA ILE A 309 -17.01 27.45 13.05
C ILE A 309 -15.57 27.88 12.76
N ALA A 310 -15.17 29.03 13.31
CA ALA A 310 -13.82 29.57 13.23
C ALA A 310 -12.88 29.06 14.34
N ALA A 311 -13.35 28.16 15.23
CA ALA A 311 -12.48 27.54 16.20
C ALA A 311 -11.42 26.73 15.43
N GLU A 312 -10.19 27.24 15.42
CA GLU A 312 -9.03 26.58 14.84
C GLU A 312 -9.09 25.11 15.19
N TRP A 313 -9.12 24.24 14.19
CA TRP A 313 -9.03 22.80 14.40
C TRP A 313 -7.73 22.60 15.18
N PRO A 314 -7.77 22.27 16.49
CA PRO A 314 -6.53 22.01 17.19
C PRO A 314 -5.98 20.78 16.50
N ALA A 315 -4.85 20.93 15.81
CA ALA A 315 -4.20 19.81 15.17
C ALA A 315 -4.02 18.73 16.25
N MET A 316 -4.68 17.59 16.08
CA MET A 316 -4.51 16.46 16.99
C MET A 316 -3.08 15.96 16.81
N ARG A 317 -2.20 16.35 17.73
CA ARG A 317 -0.76 16.10 17.63
C ARG A 317 -0.36 14.73 18.18
N GLU A 318 -1.20 14.12 19.02
CA GLU A 318 -0.89 12.84 19.66
C GLU A 318 -2.13 11.94 19.76
N TYR A 319 -1.91 10.65 19.54
CA TYR A 319 -2.87 9.58 19.81
C TYR A 319 -2.12 8.46 20.51
N VAL A 320 -2.65 7.95 21.63
CA VAL A 320 -2.09 6.79 22.32
C VAL A 320 -2.95 5.57 22.06
N PHE A 321 -2.42 4.60 21.32
CA PHE A 321 -3.02 3.28 21.16
C PHE A 321 -2.71 2.43 22.39
N ASP A 322 -3.75 1.91 23.06
CA ASP A 322 -3.56 0.90 24.10
C ASP A 322 -3.31 -0.48 23.46
N SER A 323 -2.04 -0.85 23.36
CA SER A 323 -1.59 -2.12 22.78
C SER A 323 -1.99 -3.35 23.61
N THR A 324 -2.47 -3.19 24.84
CA THR A 324 -2.84 -4.31 25.72
C THR A 324 -4.26 -4.86 25.46
N ILE A 325 -5.11 -4.10 24.74
CA ILE A 325 -6.53 -4.43 24.48
C ILE A 325 -6.72 -4.99 23.04
N ALA A 326 -5.67 -5.03 22.22
CA ALA A 326 -5.73 -5.03 20.76
C ALA A 326 -6.22 -6.31 20.04
N HIS A 327 -6.58 -7.42 20.70
CA HIS A 327 -6.70 -8.71 19.98
C HIS A 327 -7.89 -9.63 20.35
N GLY A 328 -8.99 -9.08 20.86
CA GLY A 328 -10.14 -9.88 21.30
C GLY A 328 -11.26 -10.12 20.27
N GLY A 329 -11.32 -9.35 19.19
CA GLY A 329 -12.41 -9.44 18.19
C GLY A 329 -13.80 -9.03 18.67
N LYS A 330 -13.88 -8.50 19.90
CA LYS A 330 -15.13 -8.13 20.56
C LYS A 330 -15.33 -6.61 20.71
N ARG A 331 -14.28 -5.77 20.58
CA ARG A 331 -14.26 -4.26 20.50
C ARG A 331 -12.79 -3.75 20.45
N SER A 332 -12.47 -2.56 19.88
CA SER A 332 -11.38 -1.60 20.30
C SER A 332 -11.03 -0.43 19.33
N ILE A 333 -10.97 0.82 19.84
CA ILE A 333 -9.92 1.88 19.67
C ILE A 333 -10.00 2.83 20.92
N ARG A 334 -8.86 3.21 21.54
CA ARG A 334 -8.74 4.38 22.46
C ARG A 334 -7.79 5.39 21.82
N ALA A 335 -8.21 6.64 21.77
CA ALA A 335 -7.43 7.79 21.33
C ALA A 335 -7.51 8.85 22.44
N GLU A 336 -6.38 9.32 22.95
CA GLU A 336 -6.35 10.34 24.00
C GLU A 336 -5.83 11.67 23.47
N ASN A 337 -6.41 12.76 23.98
CA ASN A 337 -6.00 14.12 23.70
C ASN A 337 -5.38 14.67 25.00
N ALA A 338 -4.06 14.80 25.06
CA ALA A 338 -3.37 15.18 26.30
C ALA A 338 -3.50 16.68 26.64
N GLU A 339 -3.83 17.52 25.67
CA GLU A 339 -3.78 18.97 25.81
C GLU A 339 -4.93 19.68 25.07
N ALA A 340 -6.10 19.84 25.70
CA ALA A 340 -6.98 21.01 25.51
C ALA A 340 -8.27 20.86 26.35
N GLY A 341 -8.56 21.88 27.14
CA GLY A 341 -9.77 21.98 27.94
C GLY A 341 -11.05 22.07 27.10
N GLY A 342 -12.16 21.66 27.71
CA GLY A 342 -13.52 21.98 27.27
C GLY A 342 -14.24 20.88 26.50
N TRP A 343 -13.56 20.10 25.65
CA TRP A 343 -14.18 18.98 24.95
C TRP A 343 -13.60 17.63 25.40
N ALA A 344 -14.29 16.99 26.34
CA ALA A 344 -14.13 15.57 26.59
C ALA A 344 -14.86 14.82 25.47
N GLY A 345 -14.13 14.46 24.41
CA GLY A 345 -14.60 13.45 23.47
C GLY A 345 -15.09 12.22 24.23
N ALA A 346 -16.08 11.53 23.65
CA ALA A 346 -16.77 10.42 24.31
C ALA A 346 -15.77 9.43 24.91
N LYS A 347 -15.77 9.36 26.25
CA LYS A 347 -15.02 8.39 27.03
C LYS A 347 -15.75 7.06 26.90
N GLN A 348 -15.34 6.23 25.94
CA GLN A 348 -15.85 4.86 25.87
C GLN A 348 -14.85 3.94 26.54
N THR A 349 -15.03 3.75 27.84
CA THR A 349 -14.42 2.63 28.55
C THR A 349 -15.24 1.41 28.20
N ILE A 350 -14.61 0.46 27.53
CA ILE A 350 -15.21 -0.82 27.17
C ILE A 350 -14.39 -1.89 27.87
N VAL A 351 -15.04 -2.63 28.78
CA VAL A 351 -14.50 -3.82 29.45
C VAL A 351 -14.65 -5.04 28.53
#